data_AF-A0A7W0JS67-F1
#
_entry.id   AF-A0A7W0JS67-F1
#
_cell.length_a   1.000
_cell.length_b   1.000
_cell.length_c   1.000
_cell.angle_alpha   90.00
_cell.angle_beta   90.00
_cell.angle_gamma   90.00
#
_symmetry.space_group_name_H-M   'P 1'
#
loop_
_entity.id
_entity.type
_entity.pdbx_description
1 polymer ?
#
loop_
_entity_poly.entity_id
_entity_poly.type
_entity_poly.pdbx_seq_one_letter_code
_entity_poly.pdbx_strand_id
1 'polypeptide(L)'
;MSRLESMAEKMLREAIEAGEFDNLPGKGQPVDLTENPFEDPDLRVVHKLLRDAGFAPAWIEERKDIEASFEAARAILTRAWKIYRPGGISPNDAAWERNVAEFREKAAELNSRIKLYNLKVPAAVFQRRLFDADTVIEGITQAQGR
;
A
#
# COMPACT_ATOMS: atom_id res chain seq x y z
N MET A 1 45.90 5.42 -18.12
CA MET A 1 45.79 4.89 -16.75
C MET A 1 45.43 6.06 -15.84
N SER A 2 44.29 5.97 -15.14
CA SER A 2 43.72 7.08 -14.37
C SER A 2 44.71 7.58 -13.31
N ARG A 3 44.86 8.90 -13.22
CA ARG A 3 46.03 9.60 -12.68
C ARG A 3 45.89 10.04 -11.22
N LEU A 4 44.93 9.51 -10.47
CA LEU A 4 44.72 9.78 -9.05
C LEU A 4 44.02 8.55 -8.43
N GLU A 5 44.79 7.57 -7.92
CA GLU A 5 44.22 6.66 -6.93
C GLU A 5 43.89 7.51 -5.70
N SER A 6 42.62 7.48 -5.27
CA SER A 6 42.27 8.17 -4.02
C SER A 6 42.95 7.47 -2.85
N MET A 7 43.30 8.21 -1.79
CA MET A 7 43.86 7.60 -0.57
C MET A 7 42.95 6.49 -0.03
N ALA A 8 41.63 6.64 -0.16
CA ALA A 8 40.66 5.63 0.26
C ALA A 8 40.81 4.31 -0.53
N GLU A 9 41.11 4.40 -1.82
CA GLU A 9 41.28 3.24 -2.70
C GLU A 9 42.58 2.48 -2.41
N LYS A 10 43.64 3.22 -2.10
CA LYS A 10 44.91 2.66 -1.65
C LYS A 10 44.76 1.97 -0.30
N MET A 11 44.10 2.61 0.66
CA MET A 11 43.81 2.00 1.98
C MET A 11 42.95 0.75 1.85
N LEU A 12 41.93 0.77 0.98
CA LEU A 12 41.09 -0.39 0.73
C LEU A 12 41.89 -1.57 0.16
N ARG A 13 42.79 -1.30 -0.80
CA ARG A 13 43.66 -2.34 -1.38
C ARG A 13 44.60 -2.94 -0.34
N GLU A 14 45.27 -2.11 0.44
CA GLU A 14 46.19 -2.56 1.49
C GLU A 14 45.45 -3.42 2.54
N ALA A 15 44.23 -3.06 2.93
CA ALA A 15 43.41 -3.83 3.85
C ALA A 15 42.91 -5.18 3.25
N ILE A 16 42.63 -5.22 1.95
CA ILE A 16 42.31 -6.47 1.24
C ILE A 16 43.53 -7.38 1.18
N GLU A 17 44.71 -6.84 0.82
CA GLU A 17 45.97 -7.60 0.74
C GLU A 17 46.42 -8.13 2.11
N ALA A 18 46.17 -7.36 3.17
CA ALA A 18 46.42 -7.77 4.56
C ALA A 18 45.42 -8.81 5.09
N GLY A 19 44.38 -9.17 4.31
CA GLY A 19 43.37 -10.13 4.73
C GLY A 19 42.44 -9.62 5.83
N GLU A 20 42.33 -8.31 6.03
CA GLU A 20 41.47 -7.73 7.08
C GLU A 20 39.98 -8.07 6.87
N PHE A 21 39.58 -8.38 5.64
CA PHE A 21 38.23 -8.82 5.28
C PHE A 21 38.02 -10.34 5.37
N ASP A 22 39.07 -11.13 5.67
CA ASP A 22 38.99 -12.59 5.60
C ASP A 22 38.25 -13.24 6.77
N ASN A 23 38.25 -12.59 7.93
CA ASN A 23 37.60 -13.07 9.16
C ASN A 23 36.58 -12.06 9.71
N LEU A 24 35.80 -11.44 8.82
CA LEU A 24 34.74 -10.55 9.26
C LEU A 24 33.70 -11.30 10.13
N PRO A 25 33.23 -10.69 11.23
CA PRO A 25 32.12 -11.24 11.99
C PRO A 25 30.90 -11.41 11.07
N GLY A 26 30.34 -12.62 11.04
CA GLY A 26 29.21 -12.96 10.16
C GLY A 26 29.58 -13.41 8.74
N LYS A 27 30.86 -13.51 8.37
CA LYS A 27 31.28 -14.03 7.05
C LYS A 27 30.71 -15.44 6.82
N GLY A 28 29.98 -15.61 5.71
CA GLY A 28 29.36 -16.88 5.34
C GLY A 28 28.07 -17.23 6.09
N GLN A 29 27.63 -16.40 7.04
CA GLN A 29 26.33 -16.56 7.68
C GLN A 29 25.24 -15.86 6.85
N PRO A 30 24.00 -16.41 6.82
CA PRO A 30 22.87 -15.71 6.23
C PRO A 30 22.71 -14.33 6.89
N VAL A 31 22.61 -13.29 6.07
CA VAL A 31 22.28 -11.95 6.57
C VAL A 31 20.84 -11.97 7.07
N ASP A 32 20.63 -11.52 8.30
CA ASP A 32 19.28 -11.34 8.83
C ASP A 32 18.62 -10.13 8.16
N LEU A 33 17.69 -10.40 7.26
CA LEU A 33 16.91 -9.40 6.54
C LEU A 33 15.55 -9.12 7.22
N THR A 34 15.30 -9.73 8.39
CA THR A 34 14.01 -9.56 9.08
C THR A 34 13.86 -8.18 9.70
N GLU A 35 14.97 -7.56 10.10
CA GLU A 35 14.99 -6.21 10.64
C GLU A 35 15.35 -5.19 9.56
N ASN A 36 14.53 -4.15 9.43
CA ASN A 36 14.84 -3.02 8.56
C ASN A 36 15.73 -2.02 9.34
N PRO A 37 17.02 -1.86 8.99
CA PRO A 37 17.91 -0.94 9.70
C PRO A 37 17.49 0.52 9.58
N PHE A 38 16.65 0.86 8.60
CA PHE A 38 16.12 2.20 8.36
C PHE A 38 14.75 2.46 9.02
N GLU A 39 14.21 1.48 9.73
CA GLU A 39 12.98 1.66 10.52
C GLU A 39 13.28 2.36 11.84
N ASP A 40 12.36 3.23 12.26
CA ASP A 40 12.39 3.90 13.56
C ASP A 40 12.57 2.86 14.69
N PRO A 41 13.54 3.04 15.61
CA PRO A 41 13.80 2.11 16.70
C PRO A 41 12.56 1.75 17.54
N ASP A 42 11.66 2.72 17.78
CA ASP A 42 10.47 2.50 18.60
C ASP A 42 9.45 1.61 17.87
N LEU A 43 9.29 1.83 16.56
CA LEU A 43 8.40 1.01 15.72
C LEU A 43 8.96 -0.39 15.48
N ARG A 44 10.29 -0.52 15.41
CA ARG A 44 10.99 -1.80 15.21
C ARG A 44 10.65 -2.81 16.30
N VAL A 45 10.68 -2.39 17.56
CA VAL A 45 10.34 -3.26 18.71
C VAL A 45 8.87 -3.68 18.66
N VAL A 46 7.97 -2.76 18.34
CA VAL A 46 6.52 -3.04 18.24
C VAL A 46 6.24 -4.03 17.11
N HIS A 47 6.80 -3.82 15.92
CA HIS A 47 6.62 -4.72 14.78
C HIS A 47 7.24 -6.10 15.02
N LYS A 48 8.39 -6.17 15.69
CA LYS A 48 9.01 -7.44 16.09
C LYS A 48 8.12 -8.21 17.06
N LEU A 49 7.65 -7.56 18.12
CA LEU A 49 6.74 -8.18 19.11
C LEU A 49 5.46 -8.71 18.47
N LEU A 50 4.84 -7.94 17.57
CA LEU A 50 3.64 -8.37 16.85
C LEU A 50 3.92 -9.59 15.97
N ARG A 51 5.02 -9.57 15.22
CA ARG A 51 5.44 -10.68 14.35
C ARG A 51 5.72 -11.95 15.14
N ASP A 52 6.43 -11.84 16.26
CA ASP A 52 6.76 -12.95 17.15
C ASP A 52 5.50 -13.57 17.79
N ALA A 53 4.49 -12.74 18.06
CA ALA A 53 3.20 -13.19 18.56
C ALA A 53 2.25 -13.70 17.45
N GLY A 54 2.67 -13.68 16.18
CA GLY A 54 1.86 -14.10 15.02
C GLY A 54 0.78 -13.10 14.59
N PHE A 55 0.86 -11.86 15.07
CA PHE A 55 -0.10 -10.81 14.76
C PHE A 55 0.42 -9.84 13.69
N ALA A 56 -0.49 -9.38 12.85
CA ALA A 56 -0.24 -8.30 11.91
C ALA A 56 -0.32 -6.94 12.63
N PRO A 57 0.53 -5.96 12.27
CA PRO A 57 0.33 -4.58 12.70
C PRO A 57 -1.07 -4.05 12.41
N ALA A 58 -1.60 -3.21 13.30
CA ALA A 58 -2.97 -2.71 13.22
C ALA A 58 -3.32 -2.05 11.87
N TRP A 59 -2.34 -1.40 11.23
CA TRP A 59 -2.51 -0.80 9.91
C TRP A 59 -2.79 -1.85 8.81
N ILE A 60 -2.31 -3.10 8.93
CA ILE A 60 -2.63 -4.18 7.99
C ILE A 60 -4.12 -4.52 8.04
N GLU A 61 -4.69 -4.62 9.23
CA GLU A 61 -6.13 -4.90 9.39
C GLU A 61 -6.97 -3.69 8.96
N GLU A 62 -6.56 -2.47 9.29
CA GLU A 62 -7.23 -1.24 8.82
C GLU A 62 -7.26 -1.17 7.28
N ARG A 63 -6.17 -1.58 6.61
CA ARG A 63 -6.12 -1.69 5.15
C ARG A 63 -7.15 -2.70 4.62
N LYS A 64 -7.21 -3.90 5.21
CA LYS A 64 -8.15 -4.95 4.78
C LYS A 64 -9.59 -4.47 4.90
N ASP A 65 -9.92 -3.80 6.00
CA ASP A 65 -11.27 -3.27 6.24
C ASP A 65 -11.65 -2.17 5.24
N ILE A 66 -10.73 -1.23 4.94
CA ILE A 66 -10.95 -0.20 3.92
C ILE A 66 -11.25 -0.83 2.56
N GLU A 67 -10.45 -1.81 2.16
CA GLU A 67 -10.60 -2.48 0.86
C GLU A 67 -11.91 -3.28 0.78
N ALA A 68 -12.24 -4.03 1.84
CA ALA A 68 -13.48 -4.80 1.92
C ALA A 68 -14.73 -3.89 1.87
N SER A 69 -14.69 -2.77 2.61
CA SER A 69 -15.76 -1.78 2.62
C SER A 69 -15.95 -1.14 1.23
N PHE A 70 -14.85 -0.85 0.54
CA PHE A 70 -14.88 -0.28 -0.80
C PHE A 70 -15.48 -1.27 -1.82
N GLU A 71 -15.04 -2.53 -1.81
CA GLU A 71 -15.59 -3.56 -2.70
C GLU A 71 -17.06 -3.85 -2.41
N ALA A 72 -17.49 -3.82 -1.15
CA ALA A 72 -18.91 -3.94 -0.80
C ALA A 72 -19.74 -2.79 -1.41
N ALA A 73 -19.28 -1.54 -1.28
CA ALA A 73 -19.93 -0.38 -1.88
C ALA A 73 -19.97 -0.48 -3.41
N ARG A 74 -18.86 -0.91 -4.03
CA ARG A 74 -18.77 -1.11 -5.48
C ARG A 74 -19.71 -2.21 -5.96
N ALA A 75 -19.85 -3.30 -5.20
CA ALA A 75 -20.76 -4.40 -5.53
C ALA A 75 -22.22 -3.96 -5.47
N ILE A 76 -22.60 -3.13 -4.50
CA ILE A 76 -23.94 -2.53 -4.40
C ILE A 76 -24.21 -1.68 -5.65
N LEU A 77 -23.31 -0.76 -5.99
CA LEU A 77 -23.44 0.10 -7.17
C LEU A 77 -23.53 -0.71 -8.48
N THR A 78 -22.72 -1.75 -8.61
CA THR A 78 -22.75 -2.65 -9.79
C THR A 78 -24.07 -3.40 -9.90
N ARG A 79 -24.64 -3.85 -8.78
CA ARG A 79 -25.95 -4.52 -8.77
C ARG A 79 -27.07 -3.54 -9.11
N ALA A 80 -27.03 -2.33 -8.54
CA ALA A 80 -27.95 -1.25 -8.87
C ALA A 80 -27.94 -0.96 -10.38
N TRP A 81 -26.76 -0.81 -10.97
CA TRP A 81 -26.61 -0.60 -12.41
C TRP A 81 -27.27 -1.69 -13.26
N LYS A 82 -27.11 -2.97 -12.88
CA LYS A 82 -27.75 -4.09 -13.60
C LYS A 82 -29.28 -4.05 -13.53
N ILE A 83 -29.84 -3.64 -12.39
CA ILE A 83 -31.28 -3.57 -12.17
C ILE A 83 -31.91 -2.45 -13.00
N TYR A 84 -31.23 -1.31 -13.13
CA TYR A 84 -31.76 -0.13 -13.83
C TYR A 84 -31.46 -0.12 -15.34
N ARG A 85 -30.84 -1.17 -15.91
CA ARG A 85 -30.58 -1.27 -17.34
C ARG A 85 -31.69 -2.06 -18.07
N PRO A 86 -32.55 -1.39 -18.85
CA PRO A 86 -32.61 -1.72 -20.28
C PRO A 86 -32.95 -0.50 -21.18
N GLY A 87 -32.21 -0.31 -22.29
CA GLY A 87 -32.71 0.41 -23.47
C GLY A 87 -32.57 1.94 -23.53
N GLY A 88 -32.03 2.61 -22.52
CA GLY A 88 -31.84 4.07 -22.53
C GLY A 88 -32.59 4.78 -21.40
N ILE A 89 -32.33 6.06 -21.26
CA ILE A 89 -32.63 6.86 -20.05
C ILE A 89 -34.15 6.88 -19.73
N SER A 90 -34.44 6.55 -18.46
CA SER A 90 -35.68 6.73 -17.67
C SER A 90 -36.83 5.72 -17.85
N PRO A 91 -37.46 5.20 -16.77
CA PRO A 91 -37.77 5.91 -15.51
C PRO A 91 -37.36 5.15 -14.22
N ASN A 92 -36.15 5.42 -13.71
CA ASN A 92 -35.83 5.38 -12.27
C ASN A 92 -34.51 6.13 -11.95
N ASP A 93 -34.24 7.26 -12.62
CA ASP A 93 -33.00 8.04 -12.45
C ASP A 93 -32.78 8.41 -10.99
N ALA A 94 -33.84 8.74 -10.25
CA ALA A 94 -33.76 9.07 -8.83
C ALA A 94 -33.21 7.91 -7.96
N ALA A 95 -33.49 6.65 -8.31
CA ALA A 95 -32.95 5.52 -7.54
C ALA A 95 -31.48 5.26 -7.88
N TRP A 96 -31.10 5.41 -9.15
CA TRP A 96 -29.70 5.34 -9.56
C TRP A 96 -28.87 6.48 -8.96
N GLU A 97 -29.37 7.71 -9.03
CA GLU A 97 -28.76 8.90 -8.43
C GLU A 97 -28.56 8.75 -6.92
N ARG A 98 -29.53 8.17 -6.20
CA ARG A 98 -29.36 7.83 -4.78
C ARG A 98 -28.21 6.84 -4.55
N ASN A 99 -28.14 5.76 -5.32
CA ASN A 99 -27.03 4.79 -5.20
C ASN A 99 -25.67 5.42 -5.53
N VAL A 100 -25.62 6.30 -6.53
CA VAL A 100 -24.40 7.06 -6.88
C VAL A 100 -24.01 8.01 -5.76
N ALA A 101 -24.97 8.72 -5.16
CA ALA A 101 -24.72 9.61 -4.04
C ALA A 101 -24.19 8.85 -2.81
N GLU A 102 -24.84 7.74 -2.44
CA GLU A 102 -24.40 6.86 -1.35
C GLU A 102 -22.99 6.29 -1.61
N PHE A 103 -22.70 5.89 -2.85
CA PHE A 103 -21.35 5.42 -3.21
C PHE A 103 -20.30 6.53 -3.08
N ARG A 104 -20.60 7.75 -3.54
CA ARG A 104 -19.69 8.91 -3.40
C ARG A 104 -19.45 9.26 -1.95
N GLU A 105 -20.49 9.26 -1.12
CA GLU A 105 -20.36 9.47 0.32
C GLU A 105 -19.47 8.40 0.96
N LYS A 106 -19.69 7.13 0.62
CA LYS A 106 -18.87 6.02 1.13
C LYS A 106 -17.41 6.12 0.68
N ALA A 107 -17.17 6.48 -0.58
CA ALA A 107 -15.83 6.73 -1.08
C ALA A 107 -15.15 7.92 -0.36
N ALA A 108 -15.87 8.99 -0.06
CA ALA A 108 -15.35 10.14 0.68
C ALA A 108 -15.02 9.80 2.15
N GLU A 109 -15.87 9.00 2.81
CA GLU A 109 -15.62 8.44 4.14
C GLU A 109 -14.33 7.60 4.14
N LEU A 110 -14.21 6.66 3.21
CA LEU A 110 -13.03 5.80 3.08
C LEU A 110 -11.78 6.59 2.70
N ASN A 111 -11.90 7.65 1.90
CA ASN A 111 -10.78 8.53 1.56
C ASN A 111 -10.25 9.29 2.79
N SER A 112 -11.13 9.71 3.70
CA SER A 112 -10.72 10.30 4.98
C SER A 112 -9.94 9.29 5.83
N ARG A 113 -10.40 8.04 5.87
CA ARG A 113 -9.68 6.94 6.55
C ARG A 113 -8.33 6.65 5.91
N ILE A 114 -8.24 6.63 4.57
CA ILE A 114 -6.98 6.44 3.82
C ILE A 114 -5.98 7.55 4.15
N LYS A 115 -6.42 8.82 4.27
CA LYS A 115 -5.54 9.91 4.67
C LYS A 115 -4.90 9.65 6.03
N LEU A 116 -5.70 9.24 7.02
CA LEU A 116 -5.19 8.92 8.36
C LEU A 116 -4.29 7.68 8.35
N TYR A 117 -4.70 6.63 7.64
CA TYR A 117 -3.89 5.43 7.43
C TYR A 117 -2.52 5.77 6.82
N ASN A 118 -2.47 6.64 5.80
CA ASN A 118 -1.23 7.05 5.15
C ASN A 118 -0.26 7.80 6.07
N LEU A 119 -0.77 8.42 7.13
CA LEU A 119 0.03 9.07 8.17
C LEU A 119 0.54 8.07 9.23
N LYS A 120 -0.14 6.92 9.40
CA LYS A 120 0.23 5.89 10.38
C LYS A 120 1.26 4.89 9.84
N VAL A 121 1.32 4.70 8.52
CA VAL A 121 2.20 3.68 7.94
C VAL A 121 3.68 4.10 8.02
N PRO A 122 4.60 3.15 8.30
CA PRO A 122 6.00 3.45 8.54
C PRO A 122 6.79 3.84 7.26
N ALA A 123 6.24 3.55 6.08
CA ALA A 123 6.91 3.84 4.81
C ALA A 123 5.92 4.15 3.69
N ALA A 124 6.33 4.99 2.74
CA ALA A 124 5.53 5.41 1.59
C ALA A 124 5.05 4.23 0.73
N VAL A 125 5.81 3.12 0.68
CA VAL A 125 5.42 1.89 -0.04
C VAL A 125 4.10 1.30 0.46
N PHE A 126 3.73 1.56 1.72
CA PHE A 126 2.49 1.07 2.32
C PHE A 126 1.33 2.05 2.19
N GLN A 127 1.57 3.28 1.70
CA GLN A 127 0.52 4.27 1.49
C GLN A 127 -0.43 3.84 0.37
N ARG A 128 -1.67 4.31 0.46
CA ARG A 128 -2.74 4.02 -0.49
C ARG A 128 -3.16 5.28 -1.21
N ARG A 129 -3.49 5.11 -2.50
CA ARG A 129 -4.15 6.14 -3.30
C ARG A 129 -5.59 6.29 -2.82
N LEU A 130 -6.10 7.52 -2.89
CA LEU A 130 -7.52 7.80 -2.67
C LEU A 130 -8.36 7.14 -3.77
N PHE A 131 -9.55 6.70 -3.40
CA PHE A 131 -10.56 6.22 -4.33
C PHE A 131 -11.16 7.40 -5.11
N ASP A 132 -11.14 7.27 -6.43
CA ASP A 132 -11.82 8.18 -7.35
C ASP A 132 -13.19 7.58 -7.67
N ALA A 133 -14.23 8.11 -7.02
CA ALA A 133 -15.58 7.58 -7.14
C ALA A 133 -16.12 7.71 -8.57
N ASP A 134 -15.84 8.84 -9.23
CA ASP A 134 -16.37 9.16 -10.55
C ASP A 134 -15.76 8.24 -11.62
N THR A 135 -14.43 8.01 -11.56
CA THR A 135 -13.75 7.05 -12.44
C THR A 135 -14.36 5.65 -12.33
N VAL A 136 -14.75 5.23 -11.12
CA VAL A 136 -15.33 3.90 -10.88
C VAL A 136 -16.77 3.82 -11.40
N ILE A 137 -17.57 4.86 -11.19
CA ILE A 137 -18.94 4.97 -11.72
C ILE A 137 -18.89 4.93 -13.27
N GLU A 138 -18.01 5.70 -13.89
CA GLU A 138 -17.77 5.70 -15.33
C GLU A 138 -17.35 4.31 -15.81
N GLY A 139 -16.43 3.65 -15.11
CA GLY A 139 -16.00 2.29 -15.44
C GLY A 139 -17.15 1.27 -15.43
N ILE A 140 -18.03 1.32 -14.43
CA ILE A 140 -19.18 0.40 -14.30
C ILE A 140 -20.20 0.64 -15.42
N THR A 141 -20.46 1.90 -15.75
CA THR A 141 -21.41 2.29 -16.81
C THR A 141 -20.88 1.95 -18.21
N GLN A 142 -19.57 2.14 -18.47
CA GLN A 142 -18.96 1.88 -19.77
C GLN A 142 -18.61 0.40 -20.01
N ALA A 143 -18.10 -0.33 -19.00
CA ALA A 143 -17.62 -1.71 -19.16
C ALA A 143 -18.71 -2.73 -19.48
N GLN A 144 -19.98 -2.40 -19.22
CA GLN A 144 -21.12 -3.27 -19.51
C GLN A 144 -21.83 -2.88 -20.83
N GLY A 145 -21.43 -1.76 -21.47
CA GLY A 145 -22.02 -1.24 -22.71
C GLY A 145 -21.48 -1.84 -24.01
N ARG A 146 -20.46 -2.72 -23.94
CA ARG A 146 -19.90 -3.47 -25.07
C ARG A 146 -20.42 -4.91 -25.10
#